data_AF-A0A845W7U2-F1
#
_entry.id   AF-A0A845W7U2-F1
#
_cell.length_a   1.000
_cell.length_b   1.000
_cell.length_c   1.000
_cell.angle_alpha   90.00
_cell.angle_beta   90.00
_cell.angle_gamma   90.00
#
_symmetry.space_group_name_H-M   'P 1'
#
loop_
_entity.id
_entity.type
_entity.pdbx_description
1 polymer ?
#
loop_
_entity_poly.entity_id
_entity_poly.type
_entity_poly.pdbx_seq_one_letter_code
_entity_poly.pdbx_strand_id
1 'polypeptide(L)' 'MVTLVQQLKSAFRIQSVTTVNKGVQITWKDGHESFYHNLWLRDNCHSPTCFQPDTLSLN' A
#
# COMPACT_ATOMS: atom_id res chain seq x y z
N MET A 1 25.70 9.61 -2.28
CA MET A 1 24.49 9.07 -2.95
C MET A 1 23.66 8.12 -2.09
N VAL A 2 24.24 7.38 -1.13
CA VAL A 2 23.48 6.42 -0.28
C VAL A 2 22.41 7.09 0.59
N THR A 3 22.71 8.27 1.14
CA THR A 3 21.84 9.00 2.08
C THR A 3 20.50 9.43 1.48
N LEU A 4 20.49 9.82 0.20
CA LEU A 4 19.29 10.35 -0.48
C LEU A 4 18.28 9.23 -0.73
N VAL A 5 18.75 8.05 -1.16
CA VAL A 5 17.91 6.84 -1.31
C VAL A 5 17.38 6.37 0.05
N GLN A 6 18.17 6.50 1.10
CA GLN A 6 17.76 6.11 2.46
C GLN A 6 16.67 7.04 3.02
N GLN A 7 16.75 8.35 2.74
CA GLN A 7 15.71 9.32 3.07
C GLN A 7 14.40 9.10 2.30
N LEU A 8 14.49 8.71 1.02
CA LEU A 8 13.32 8.33 0.22
C LEU A 8 12.60 7.10 0.82
N LYS A 9 13.34 6.10 1.31
CA LYS A 9 12.73 4.92 1.95
C LYS A 9 11.97 5.26 3.24
N SER A 10 12.38 6.30 3.97
CA SER A 10 11.65 6.76 5.16
C SER A 10 10.40 7.58 4.84
N ALA A 11 10.41 8.30 3.71
CA ALA A 11 9.25 9.07 3.23
C ALA A 11 8.04 8.16 2.93
N PHE A 12 8.28 7.03 2.25
CA PHE A 12 7.24 6.04 1.91
C PHE A 12 6.87 5.08 3.07
N ARG A 13 6.95 5.56 4.32
CA ARG A 13 6.45 4.84 5.50
C ARG A 13 5.07 5.34 5.84
N ILE A 14 4.18 4.41 6.21
CA ILE A 14 2.85 4.74 6.72
C ILE A 14 3.01 5.49 8.04
N GLN A 15 2.35 6.65 8.15
CA GLN A 15 2.24 7.44 9.37
C GLN A 15 0.94 7.12 10.11
N SER A 16 -0.19 7.02 9.40
CA SER A 16 -1.48 6.64 9.97
C SER A 16 -2.37 5.97 8.94
N VAL A 17 -3.32 5.17 9.43
CA VAL A 17 -4.32 4.47 8.63
C VAL A 17 -5.68 4.63 9.30
N THR A 18 -6.69 5.01 8.52
CA THR A 18 -8.07 5.16 9.00
C THR A 18 -9.03 4.49 8.04
N THR A 19 -9.93 3.65 8.55
CA THR A 19 -11.07 3.15 7.79
C THR A 19 -12.17 4.20 7.74
N VAL A 20 -12.66 4.49 6.54
CA VAL A 20 -13.79 5.37 6.28
C VAL A 20 -14.83 4.59 5.46
N ASN A 21 -16.05 5.13 5.32
CA ASN A 21 -17.20 4.39 4.76
C ASN A 21 -16.92 3.57 3.48
N LYS A 22 -16.08 4.07 2.56
CA LYS A 22 -15.84 3.43 1.25
C LYS A 22 -14.44 2.86 1.06
N GLY A 23 -13.58 2.90 2.08
CA GLY A 23 -12.18 2.54 1.89
C GLY A 23 -11.28 2.82 3.07
N VAL A 24 -9.98 2.81 2.77
CA VAL A 24 -8.91 3.07 3.72
C VAL A 24 -8.16 4.32 3.27
N GLN A 25 -8.03 5.30 4.17
CA GLN A 25 -7.18 6.47 3.99
C GLN A 25 -5.84 6.23 4.70
N ILE A 26 -4.75 6.52 4.00
CA ILE A 26 -3.37 6.39 4.48
C ILE A 26 -2.70 7.74 4.40
N THR A 27 -2.11 8.19 5.51
CA THR A 27 -1.20 9.32 5.53
C THR A 27 0.22 8.76 5.62
N TRP A 28 1.12 9.24 4.77
CA TRP A 28 2.53 8.83 4.72
C TRP A 28 3.40 9.82 5.48
N LYS A 29 4.63 9.42 5.83
CA LYS A 29 5.55 10.27 6.61
C LYS A 29 6.05 11.51 5.87
N ASP A 30 5.95 11.52 4.54
CA ASP A 30 6.21 12.69 3.71
C ASP A 30 5.01 13.64 3.59
N GLY A 31 3.88 13.31 4.22
CA GLY A 31 2.64 14.08 4.15
C GLY A 31 1.76 13.76 2.95
N HIS A 32 2.15 12.84 2.07
CA HIS A 32 1.27 12.33 1.03
C HIS A 32 0.04 11.67 1.67
N GLU A 33 -1.08 11.72 0.97
CA GLU A 33 -2.30 10.99 1.34
C GLU A 33 -2.75 10.10 0.19
N SER A 34 -3.09 8.86 0.50
CA SER A 34 -3.64 7.92 -0.46
C SER A 34 -4.97 7.36 0.04
N PHE A 35 -5.88 7.08 -0.88
CA PHE A 35 -7.16 6.45 -0.58
C PHE A 35 -7.34 5.20 -1.44
N TYR A 36 -7.74 4.11 -0.78
CA TYR A 36 -7.98 2.82 -1.43
C TYR A 36 -9.40 2.35 -1.17
N HIS A 37 -10.18 2.15 -2.24
CA HIS A 37 -11.53 1.63 -2.14
C HIS A 37 -11.56 0.19 -1.63
N ASN A 38 -12.59 -0.16 -0.84
CA ASN A 38 -12.77 -1.51 -0.31
C ASN A 38 -12.81 -2.59 -1.40
N LEU A 39 -13.46 -2.31 -2.53
CA LEU A 39 -13.54 -3.25 -3.66
C LEU A 39 -12.17 -3.50 -4.27
N TRP A 40 -11.40 -2.44 -4.53
CA TRP A 40 -10.04 -2.58 -5.06
C TRP A 40 -9.13 -3.37 -4.13
N LEU A 41 -9.19 -3.10 -2.81
CA LEU A 41 -8.40 -3.85 -1.82
C LEU A 41 -8.76 -5.34 -1.80
N ARG A 42 -10.04 -5.67 -1.99
CA ARG A 42 -10.50 -7.06 -2.07
C ARG A 42 -10.01 -7.76 -3.33
N ASP A 43 -10.11 -7.09 -4.47
CA ASP A 43 -9.68 -7.63 -5.77
C ASP A 43 -8.17 -7.85 -5.83
N ASN A 44 -7.39 -7.06 -5.08
CA ASN A 44 -5.93 -7.15 -4.98
C ASN A 44 -5.45 -7.83 -3.68
N CYS A 45 -6.29 -8.67 -3.06
CA CYS A 45 -5.94 -9.33 -1.81
C CYS A 45 -4.87 -10.42 -2.03
N HIS A 46 -3.70 -10.26 -1.41
CA HIS A 46 -2.59 -11.22 -1.48
C HIS A 46 -2.65 -12.31 -0.40
N SER A 47 -3.79 -12.52 0.27
CA SER A 47 -3.92 -13.61 1.24
C SER A 47 -3.92 -14.97 0.53
N PRO A 48 -3.45 -16.06 1.16
CA PRO A 48 -3.41 -17.39 0.52
C PRO A 48 -4.78 -17.90 0.04
N THR A 49 -5.86 -17.41 0.63
CA THR A 49 -7.24 -17.76 0.26
C THR A 49 -7.74 -17.01 -0.98
N CYS A 50 -7.18 -15.84 -1.27
CA CYS A 50 -7.59 -14.99 -2.40
C CYS A 50 -6.60 -15.06 -3.57
N PHE A 51 -5.36 -15.40 -3.28
CA PHE A 51 -4.23 -15.29 -4.20
C PHE A 51 -3.71 -16.67 -4.58
N GLN A 52 -3.64 -16.96 -5.88
CA GLN A 52 -2.96 -18.14 -6.41
C GLN A 52 -1.54 -17.72 -6.84
N PRO A 53 -0.49 -18.14 -6.13
CA PRO A 53 0.89 -17.74 -6.45
C PRO A 53 1.31 -18.09 -7.88
N ASP A 54 0.75 -19.19 -8.40
CA ASP A 54 1.09 -19.74 -9.72
C ASP A 54 0.58 -18.90 -10.90
N THR A 55 -0.30 -17.92 -10.65
CA THR A 55 -0.82 -17.02 -11.69
C THR A 55 -0.06 -15.70 -11.76
N LEU A 56 1.01 -15.53 -10.97
CA LEU A 56 1.89 -14.38 -11.11
C LEU A 56 2.66 -14.44 -12.42
N SER A 57 2.36 -13.52 -13.32
CA SER A 57 3.22 -13.22 -14.49
C SER A 57 4.51 -12.56 -14.02
N LEU A 58 5.40 -13.33 -13.38
CA LEU A 58 6.78 -12.92 -13.14
C LEU A 58 7.53 -13.12 -14.46
N ASN A 59 7.54 -12.07 -15.28
CA ASN A 59 8.50 -11.92 -16.36
C ASN A 59 9.79 -11.29 -15.82
#